data_AF-A0A6T9YR00-F1
#
_entry.id   AF-A0A6T9YR00-F1
#
_cell.length_a   1.000
_cell.length_b   1.000
_cell.length_c   1.000
_cell.angle_alpha   90.00
_cell.angle_beta   90.00
_cell.angle_gamma   90.00
#
_symmetry.space_group_name_H-M   'P 1'
#
loop_
_entity.id
_entity.type
_entity.pdbx_description
1 polymer ?
#
loop_
_entity_poly.entity_id
_entity_poly.type
_entity_poly.pdbx_seq_one_letter_code
_entity_poly.pdbx_strand_id
1 'polypeptide(L)'
;GGGGSSSSYGRSSNRHASGPVFPGGPEFGTTYEGRVTGVMPFGAFVDYGFGKDGLVATRNIGNFWVDNPQDVLQSGMQVKVLVQGAENGKVRLSMKGLNPHITPP
;
A
#
# COMPACT_ATOMS: atom_id res chain seq x y z
N GLY A 1 -9.51 3.09 58.95
CA GLY A 1 -10.50 2.29 58.22
C GLY A 1 -10.48 2.70 56.76
N GLY A 2 -10.44 1.72 55.85
CA GLY A 2 -10.53 1.86 54.40
C GLY A 2 -9.27 2.44 53.73
N GLY A 3 -8.62 1.83 52.75
CA GLY A 3 -8.96 0.65 51.95
C GLY A 3 -8.46 0.86 50.51
N GLY A 4 -7.76 -0.14 49.97
CA GLY A 4 -7.62 -0.42 48.53
C GLY A 4 -6.59 0.43 47.78
N SER A 5 -5.41 -0.07 47.38
CA SER A 5 -5.13 -1.16 46.42
C SER A 5 -5.05 -0.70 44.97
N SER A 6 -3.80 -0.64 44.48
CA SER A 6 -3.30 -1.22 43.23
C SER A 6 -3.97 -0.87 41.90
N SER A 7 -3.19 -0.26 41.01
CA SER A 7 -3.04 -0.65 39.59
C SER A 7 -1.77 0.01 39.06
N SER A 8 -0.61 -0.65 39.16
CA SER A 8 -0.09 -1.54 38.12
C SER A 8 -0.05 -0.85 36.76
N TYR A 9 1.02 -0.09 36.50
CA TYR A 9 1.39 0.33 35.15
C TYR A 9 1.89 -0.92 34.40
N GLY A 10 0.93 -1.69 33.91
CA GLY A 10 1.14 -2.82 33.02
C GLY A 10 1.66 -2.34 31.68
N ARG A 11 2.92 -2.68 31.42
CA ARG A 11 3.48 -3.33 30.22
C ARG A 11 2.82 -3.08 28.85
N SER A 12 3.72 -3.13 27.86
CA SER A 12 3.50 -3.59 26.47
C SER A 12 2.91 -2.54 25.53
N SER A 13 3.33 -2.39 24.28
CA SER A 13 4.44 -2.93 23.48
C SER A 13 4.39 -2.15 22.16
N ASN A 14 5.51 -2.10 21.43
CA ASN A 14 5.62 -1.62 20.05
C ASN A 14 5.24 -0.15 19.76
N ARG A 15 6.21 0.72 20.00
CA ARG A 15 6.42 1.90 19.15
C ARG A 15 6.87 1.43 17.76
N HIS A 16 5.94 0.94 16.94
CA HIS A 16 6.15 0.84 15.50
C HIS A 16 5.61 2.13 14.88
N ALA A 17 6.55 2.94 14.39
CA ALA A 17 6.40 4.08 13.48
C ALA A 17 4.98 4.71 13.42
N SER A 18 4.72 5.68 14.28
CA SER A 18 3.69 6.69 14.01
C SER A 18 4.20 7.60 12.88
N GLY A 19 4.08 7.12 11.64
CA GLY A 19 4.07 7.99 10.47
C GLY A 19 2.90 8.99 10.58
N PRO A 20 2.87 10.04 9.75
CA PRO A 20 1.73 10.93 9.71
C PRO A 20 0.47 10.13 9.30
N VAL A 21 -0.37 9.80 10.28
CA VAL A 21 -1.71 9.26 10.05
C VAL A 21 -2.60 10.43 9.66
N PHE A 22 -2.94 10.53 8.38
CA PHE A 22 -3.98 11.47 7.94
C PHE A 22 -5.33 10.88 8.34
N PRO A 23 -6.12 11.52 9.22
CA PRO A 23 -7.44 11.00 9.60
C PRO A 23 -8.32 10.92 8.35
N GLY A 24 -8.57 9.70 7.87
CA GLY A 24 -9.35 9.40 6.66
C GLY A 24 -8.56 9.21 5.35
N GLY A 25 -7.23 9.25 5.38
CA GLY A 25 -6.37 9.05 4.20
C GLY A 25 -5.52 7.77 4.26
N PRO A 26 -4.86 7.38 3.15
CA PRO A 26 -3.93 6.26 3.16
C PRO A 26 -2.74 6.50 4.08
N GLU A 27 -2.40 5.48 4.87
CA GLU A 27 -1.23 5.50 5.74
C GLU A 27 0.01 5.06 4.97
N PHE A 28 1.09 5.84 5.09
CA PHE A 28 2.38 5.49 4.49
C PHE A 28 2.93 4.19 5.08
N GLY A 29 3.46 3.31 4.22
CA GLY A 29 4.00 2.02 4.65
C GLY A 29 2.93 0.96 4.95
N THR A 30 1.65 1.30 4.80
CA THR A 30 0.54 0.35 4.94
C THR A 30 0.19 -0.27 3.59
N THR A 31 -0.14 -1.56 3.63
CA THR A 31 -0.60 -2.31 2.46
C THR A 31 -2.13 -2.32 2.40
N TYR A 32 -2.67 -2.09 1.22
CA TYR A 32 -4.10 -2.13 0.94
C TYR A 32 -4.38 -3.10 -0.20
N GLU A 33 -5.58 -3.67 -0.21
CA GLU A 33 -6.10 -4.39 -1.37
C GLU A 33 -6.72 -3.40 -2.34
N GLY A 34 -6.47 -3.60 -3.62
CA GLY A 34 -6.96 -2.75 -4.67
C GLY A 34 -7.21 -3.50 -5.95
N ARG A 35 -7.75 -2.79 -6.93
CA ARG A 35 -8.08 -3.30 -8.25
C ARG A 35 -7.39 -2.43 -9.30
N VAL A 36 -6.71 -3.07 -10.24
CA VAL A 36 -6.11 -2.35 -11.37
C VAL A 36 -7.23 -1.73 -12.20
N THR A 37 -7.26 -0.40 -12.30
CA THR A 37 -8.25 0.34 -13.10
C THR A 37 -7.74 0.59 -14.52
N GLY A 38 -6.42 0.68 -14.70
CA GLY A 38 -5.80 0.84 -16.01
C GLY A 38 -4.31 0.56 -16.00
N VAL A 39 -3.78 0.18 -17.17
CA VAL A 39 -2.36 -0.11 -17.37
C VAL A 39 -1.83 0.77 -18.50
N MET A 40 -0.77 1.53 -18.21
CA MET A 40 -0.10 2.47 -19.10
C MET A 40 1.36 2.05 -19.31
N PRO A 41 2.04 2.53 -20.37
CA PRO A 41 3.44 2.18 -20.61
C PRO A 41 4.40 2.52 -19.46
N PHE A 42 4.05 3.52 -18.64
CA PHE A 42 4.87 3.96 -17.50
C PHE A 42 4.44 3.35 -16.15
N GLY A 43 3.35 2.58 -16.10
CA GLY A 43 2.84 2.03 -14.84
C GLY A 43 1.39 1.58 -14.87
N ALA A 44 0.79 1.34 -13.71
CA ALA A 44 -0.60 0.96 -13.56
C ALA A 44 -1.32 1.83 -12.53
N PHE A 45 -2.58 2.14 -12.82
CA PHE A 45 -3.50 2.77 -11.90
C PHE A 45 -4.25 1.71 -11.11
N VAL A 46 -4.35 1.92 -9.80
CA VAL A 46 -5.00 1.01 -8.87
C VAL A 46 -5.96 1.80 -8.02
N ASP A 47 -7.23 1.40 -8.01
CA ASP A 47 -8.19 1.82 -7.00
C ASP A 47 -7.98 0.98 -5.74
N TYR A 48 -7.63 1.64 -4.64
CA TYR A 48 -7.36 1.01 -3.34
C TYR A 48 -8.31 1.55 -2.24
N GLY A 49 -9.45 2.15 -2.63
CA GLY A 49 -10.56 2.46 -1.73
C GLY A 49 -10.51 3.82 -1.02
N PHE A 50 -9.64 4.74 -1.45
CA PHE A 50 -9.51 6.09 -0.85
C PHE A 50 -9.98 7.22 -1.79
N GLY A 51 -10.86 6.91 -2.74
CA GLY A 51 -11.49 7.89 -3.63
C GLY A 51 -10.57 8.53 -4.67
N LYS A 52 -9.31 8.08 -4.76
CA LYS A 52 -8.35 8.44 -5.79
C LYS A 52 -7.54 7.22 -6.19
N ASP A 53 -7.25 7.12 -7.49
CA ASP A 53 -6.38 6.07 -8.00
C ASP A 53 -4.93 6.36 -7.60
N GLY A 54 -4.25 5.32 -7.14
CA GLY A 54 -2.82 5.35 -6.90
C GLY A 54 -2.07 4.86 -8.13
N LEU A 55 -0.88 5.42 -8.34
CA LEU A 55 -0.01 5.06 -9.46
C LEU A 55 1.11 4.12 -8.98
N VAL A 56 1.19 2.95 -9.60
CA VAL A 56 2.33 2.03 -9.49
C VAL A 56 3.21 2.23 -10.72
N ALA A 57 4.40 2.80 -10.57
CA ALA A 57 5.35 2.90 -11.67
C ALA A 57 5.82 1.51 -12.12
N THR A 58 6.22 1.33 -13.39
CA THR A 58 6.75 0.06 -13.92
C THR A 58 7.80 -0.59 -13.04
N ARG A 59 8.77 0.22 -12.59
CA ARG A 59 9.85 -0.20 -11.67
C ARG A 59 9.37 -0.69 -10.30
N ASN A 60 8.11 -0.48 -9.94
CA ASN A 60 7.49 -0.83 -8.66
C ASN A 60 6.43 -1.94 -8.81
N ILE A 61 6.23 -2.50 -10.00
CA ILE A 61 5.29 -3.61 -10.24
C ILE A 61 5.80 -4.90 -9.62
N GLY A 62 7.07 -5.24 -9.85
CA GLY A 62 7.68 -6.47 -9.36
C GLY A 62 9.15 -6.30 -9.00
N ASN A 63 9.76 -7.37 -8.50
CA ASN A 63 11.19 -7.44 -8.19
C ASN A 63 12.05 -7.77 -9.42
N PHE A 64 11.41 -7.86 -10.59
CA PHE A 64 11.99 -8.18 -11.88
C PHE A 64 11.84 -7.01 -12.85
N TRP A 65 12.58 -7.05 -13.95
CA TRP A 65 12.43 -6.06 -15.02
C TRP A 65 11.09 -6.26 -15.74
N VAL A 66 10.29 -5.21 -15.78
CA VAL A 66 9.02 -5.18 -16.52
C VAL A 66 9.21 -4.26 -17.70
N ASP A 67 9.29 -4.83 -18.90
CA ASP A 67 9.41 -4.07 -20.15
C ASP A 67 8.05 -3.49 -20.57
N ASN A 68 7.02 -4.34 -20.60
CA ASN A 68 5.64 -3.94 -20.82
C ASN A 68 4.75 -4.30 -19.62
N PRO A 69 4.17 -3.31 -18.91
CA PRO A 69 3.26 -3.55 -17.81
C PRO A 69 2.02 -4.38 -18.17
N GLN A 70 1.59 -4.33 -19.44
CA GLN A 70 0.40 -5.06 -19.90
C GLN A 70 0.61 -6.57 -19.95
N ASP A 71 1.86 -7.04 -19.96
CA ASP A 71 2.16 -8.48 -19.98
C ASP A 71 1.93 -9.12 -18.60
N VAL A 72 2.01 -8.30 -17.53
CA VAL A 72 1.99 -8.77 -16.14
C VAL A 72 0.80 -8.23 -15.32
N LEU A 73 0.11 -7.21 -15.83
CA LEU A 73 -1.05 -6.58 -15.20
C LEU A 73 -2.19 -6.45 -16.20
N GLN A 74 -3.41 -6.62 -15.71
CA GLN A 74 -4.63 -6.45 -16.49
C GLN A 74 -5.65 -5.59 -15.74
N SER A 75 -6.44 -4.80 -16.47
CA SER A 75 -7.55 -4.06 -15.88
C SER A 75 -8.54 -5.03 -15.22
N GLY A 76 -8.95 -4.71 -14.01
CA GLY A 76 -9.87 -5.51 -13.22
C GLY A 76 -9.19 -6.50 -12.27
N MET A 77 -7.87 -6.68 -12.37
CA MET A 77 -7.10 -7.61 -11.53
C MET A 77 -7.01 -7.12 -10.08
N GLN A 78 -7.19 -8.02 -9.12
CA GLN A 78 -7.00 -7.73 -7.69
C GLN A 78 -5.53 -7.83 -7.33
N VAL A 79 -5.05 -6.81 -6.63
CA VAL A 79 -3.64 -6.63 -6.27
C VAL A 79 -3.51 -6.04 -4.88
N LYS A 80 -2.42 -6.37 -4.20
CA LYS A 80 -1.98 -5.70 -2.98
C LYS A 80 -0.99 -4.60 -3.30
N VAL A 81 -1.19 -3.45 -2.69
CA VAL A 81 -0.37 -2.25 -2.92
C VAL A 81 0.10 -1.65 -1.61
N LEU A 82 1.38 -1.30 -1.55
CA LEU A 82 2.01 -0.56 -0.46
C LEU A 82 1.97 0.94 -0.78
N VAL A 83 1.54 1.76 0.16
CA VAL A 83 1.61 3.21 0.02
C VAL A 83 3.04 3.69 0.26
N GLN A 84 3.67 4.24 -0.77
CA GLN A 84 5.00 4.83 -0.71
C GLN A 84 4.99 6.35 -0.53
N GLY A 85 3.82 6.96 -0.41
CA GLY A 85 3.67 8.39 -0.18
C GLY A 85 2.68 9.04 -1.13
N ALA A 86 2.39 10.31 -0.88
CA ALA A 86 1.50 11.12 -1.70
C ALA A 86 2.21 12.43 -2.06
N GLU A 87 2.17 12.80 -3.33
CA GLU A 87 2.83 13.99 -3.86
C GLU A 87 1.89 14.68 -4.85
N ASN A 88 1.65 15.99 -4.68
CA ASN A 88 0.78 16.79 -5.56
C ASN A 88 -0.60 16.16 -5.83
N GLY A 89 -1.19 15.53 -4.81
CA GLY A 89 -2.50 14.87 -4.90
C GLY A 89 -2.49 13.50 -5.59
N LYS A 90 -1.32 12.99 -6.00
CA LYS A 90 -1.13 11.64 -6.55
C LYS A 90 -0.53 10.73 -5.49
N VAL A 91 -1.11 9.54 -5.31
CA VAL A 91 -0.57 8.54 -4.37
C VAL A 91 0.35 7.59 -5.13
N ARG A 92 1.56 7.43 -4.61
CA ARG A 92 2.59 6.55 -5.13
C ARG A 92 2.45 5.19 -4.46
N LEU A 93 2.27 4.16 -5.26
CA LEU A 93 2.06 2.81 -4.80
C LEU A 93 3.18 1.87 -5.26
N SER A 94 3.33 0.75 -4.58
CA SER A 94 4.23 -0.34 -4.96
C SER A 94 3.56 -1.69 -4.80
N MET A 95 3.79 -2.59 -5.76
CA MET A 95 3.31 -3.98 -5.76
C MET A 95 4.42 -4.99 -5.45
N LYS A 96 5.68 -4.53 -5.39
CA LYS A 96 6.87 -5.34 -5.12
C LYS A 96 6.70 -6.22 -3.88
N GLY A 97 6.93 -7.52 -4.05
CA GLY A 97 6.90 -8.50 -2.97
C GLY A 97 5.52 -8.74 -2.34
N LEU A 98 4.45 -8.14 -2.87
CA LEU A 98 3.09 -8.28 -2.31
C LEU A 98 2.19 -9.22 -3.13
N ASN A 99 2.51 -9.42 -4.40
CA ASN A 99 1.68 -10.15 -5.35
C ASN A 99 2.47 -11.31 -5.95
N PRO A 100 2.47 -12.50 -5.33
CA PRO A 100 3.26 -13.64 -5.81
C PRO A 100 2.79 -14.19 -7.16
N HIS A 101 1.57 -13.85 -7.58
CA HIS A 101 1.01 -14.22 -8.88
C HIS A 101 1.49 -13.33 -10.03
N ILE A 102 2.04 -12.14 -9.72
CA ILE A 102 2.67 -11.28 -10.73
C ILE A 102 4.06 -11.84 -11.01
N THR A 103 4.19 -12.50 -12.16
CA THR A 103 5.41 -13.17 -12.60
C THR A 103 5.88 -12.55 -13.92
N PRO A 104 7.19 -12.59 -14.22
CA PRO A 104 7.67 -12.17 -15.52
C PRO A 104 7.05 -13.04 -16.63
N PRO A 105 6.82 -12.46 -17.82
CA PRO A 105 6.33 -13.20 -18.98
C PRO A 105 7.32 -14.27 -19.47
#